data_AF-A0A9E4MFR3-F1
#
_entry.id   AF-A0A9E4MFR3-F1
#
_cell.length_a   1.000
_cell.length_b   1.000
_cell.length_c   1.000
_cell.angle_alpha   90.00
_cell.angle_beta   90.00
_cell.angle_gamma   90.00
#
_symmetry.space_group_name_H-M   'P 1'
#
loop_
_entity.id
_entity.type
_entity.pdbx_description
1 polymer ?
#
loop_
_entity_poly.entity_id
_entity_poly.type
_entity_poly.pdbx_seq_one_letter_code
_entity_poly.pdbx_strand_id
1 'polypeptide(L)' 'SDSLSHYLEVTRVDPRFAEAWFGRADALVRLGRLEEARAWLSEARTVHPDRPELVSLDAAVGRSLGATR' A
#
# COMPACT_ATOMS: atom_id res chain seq x y z
N SER A 1 -16.52 6.49 -1.92
CA SER A 1 -15.62 5.47 -2.49
C SER A 1 -15.10 4.58 -1.38
N ASP A 2 -15.76 3.46 -1.13
CA ASP A 2 -15.46 2.48 -0.06
C ASP A 2 -14.37 1.45 -0.43
N SER A 3 -13.66 1.62 -1.55
CA SER A 3 -12.65 0.67 -2.02
C SER A 3 -11.56 0.43 -0.97
N LEU A 4 -11.15 1.49 -0.28
CA LEU A 4 -10.19 1.42 0.82
C LEU A 4 -10.68 0.49 1.93
N SER A 5 -11.94 0.62 2.35
CA SER A 5 -12.54 -0.20 3.41
C SER A 5 -12.62 -1.67 3.02
N HIS A 6 -12.98 -1.97 1.76
CA HIS A 6 -13.02 -3.36 1.27
C HIS A 6 -11.65 -4.03 1.32
N TYR A 7 -10.58 -3.32 0.99
CA TYR A 7 -9.24 -3.91 1.06
C TYR A 7 -8.82 -4.27 2.49
N LEU A 8 -9.23 -3.49 3.50
CA LEU A 8 -8.96 -3.83 4.90
C LEU A 8 -9.65 -5.12 5.32
N GLU A 9 -10.89 -5.32 4.88
CA GLU A 9 -11.63 -6.56 5.16
C GLU A 9 -10.93 -7.74 4.48
N VAL A 10 -10.56 -7.59 3.20
CA VAL A 10 -9.86 -8.65 2.47
C VAL A 10 -8.54 -9.01 3.14
N THR A 11 -7.72 -8.04 3.55
CA THR A 11 -6.46 -8.34 4.25
C THR A 11 -6.66 -8.91 5.66
N ARG A 12 -7.83 -8.69 6.29
CA ARG A 12 -8.16 -9.32 7.59
C ARG A 12 -8.59 -10.77 7.41
N VAL A 13 -9.31 -11.07 6.34
CA VAL A 13 -9.77 -12.44 6.02
C VAL A 13 -8.62 -13.26 5.44
N ASP A 14 -7.89 -12.71 4.48
CA ASP A 14 -6.71 -13.30 3.88
C ASP A 14 -5.56 -12.27 3.79
N PRO A 15 -4.68 -12.23 4.80
CA PRO A 15 -3.49 -11.39 4.78
C PRO A 15 -2.57 -11.72 3.60
N ARG A 16 -2.63 -12.94 3.05
CA ARG A 16 -1.76 -13.38 1.95
C ARG A 16 -2.28 -12.97 0.58
N PHE A 17 -3.39 -12.25 0.50
CA PHE A 17 -3.89 -11.73 -0.77
C PHE A 17 -3.15 -10.44 -1.16
N ALA A 18 -2.01 -10.58 -1.84
CA ALA A 18 -1.11 -9.49 -2.20
C ALA A 18 -1.78 -8.39 -3.05
N GLU A 19 -2.75 -8.76 -3.88
CA GLU A 19 -3.48 -7.84 -4.75
C GLU A 19 -4.32 -6.83 -3.96
N ALA A 20 -4.85 -7.19 -2.78
CA ALA A 20 -5.55 -6.24 -1.92
C ALA A 20 -4.59 -5.22 -1.29
N TRP A 21 -3.40 -5.68 -0.88
CA TRP A 21 -2.37 -4.79 -0.35
C TRP A 21 -1.94 -3.77 -1.42
N PHE A 22 -1.66 -4.25 -2.63
CA PHE A 22 -1.28 -3.39 -3.75
C PHE A 22 -2.41 -2.44 -4.16
N GLY A 23 -3.64 -2.96 -4.33
CA GLY A 23 -4.78 -2.16 -4.76
C GLY A 23 -5.13 -1.03 -3.80
N ARG A 24 -5.04 -1.28 -2.49
CA ARG A 24 -5.21 -0.22 -1.49
C ARG A 24 -4.07 0.80 -1.50
N ALA A 25 -2.83 0.32 -1.56
CA ALA A 25 -1.67 1.20 -1.63
C ALA A 25 -1.75 2.14 -2.84
N ASP A 26 -2.03 1.60 -4.04
CA ASP A 26 -2.18 2.36 -5.26
C ASP A 26 -3.33 3.38 -5.16
N ALA A 27 -4.47 2.96 -4.62
CA ALA A 27 -5.59 3.87 -4.38
C ALA A 27 -5.21 5.02 -3.44
N LEU A 28 -4.48 4.76 -2.36
CA LEU A 28 -4.00 5.80 -1.43
C LEU A 28 -3.02 6.76 -2.11
N VAL A 29 -2.12 6.24 -2.94
CA VAL A 29 -1.20 7.07 -3.74
C VAL A 29 -1.95 7.97 -4.70
N ARG A 30 -2.91 7.44 -5.45
CA ARG A 30 -3.74 8.20 -6.39
C ARG A 30 -4.61 9.25 -5.71
N LEU A 31 -4.96 9.04 -4.45
CA LEU A 31 -5.67 10.01 -3.60
C LEU A 31 -4.75 11.06 -2.95
N GLY A 32 -3.43 10.99 -3.18
CA GLY A 32 -2.43 11.87 -2.56
C GLY A 32 -2.20 11.59 -1.07
N ARG A 33 -2.76 10.50 -0.53
CA ARG A 33 -2.63 10.09 0.88
C ARG A 33 -1.34 9.29 1.07
N LEU A 34 -0.21 9.92 0.74
CA LEU A 34 1.09 9.27 0.64
C LEU A 34 1.58 8.68 1.97
N GLU A 35 1.32 9.36 3.09
CA GLU A 35 1.72 8.86 4.42
C GLU A 35 0.96 7.58 4.80
N GLU A 36 -0.33 7.52 4.50
CA GLU A 36 -1.12 6.30 4.72
C GLU A 36 -0.72 5.17 3.77
N ALA A 37 -0.41 5.50 2.51
CA ALA A 37 0.15 4.53 1.57
C ALA A 37 1.47 3.97 2.11
N ARG A 38 2.33 4.82 2.67
CA ARG A 38 3.63 4.42 3.22
C ARG A 38 3.52 3.49 4.43
N ALA A 39 2.59 3.78 5.34
CA ALA A 39 2.31 2.91 6.49
C ALA A 39 1.76 1.55 6.02
N TRP A 40 0.78 1.57 5.13
CA TRP A 40 0.16 0.37 4.57
C TRP A 40 1.16 -0.51 3.82
N LEU A 41 2.03 0.08 3.00
CA LEU A 41 3.09 -0.63 2.27
C LEU A 41 4.15 -1.22 3.20
N SER A 42 4.42 -0.59 4.35
CA SER A 42 5.33 -1.15 5.34
C SER A 42 4.79 -2.45 5.92
N GLU A 43 3.50 -2.50 6.25
CA GLU A 43 2.84 -3.72 6.70
C GLU A 43 2.80 -4.77 5.58
N ALA A 44 2.41 -4.37 4.37
CA ALA A 44 2.32 -5.25 3.21
C ALA A 44 3.63 -6.00 2.96
N ARG A 45 4.78 -5.33 3.10
CA ARG A 45 6.11 -5.93 2.91
C ARG A 45 6.51 -6.93 4.00
N THR A 46 5.91 -6.86 5.19
CA THR A 46 6.13 -7.88 6.23
C THR A 46 5.40 -9.18 5.89
N VAL A 47 4.26 -9.09 5.22
CA VAL A 47 3.44 -10.24 4.83
C VAL A 47 3.87 -10.81 3.48
N HIS A 48 4.30 -9.93 2.57
CA HIS A 48 4.66 -10.21 1.18
C HIS A 48 6.07 -9.71 0.85
N PRO A 49 7.12 -10.29 1.45
CA PRO A 49 8.49 -9.85 1.23
C PRO A 49 8.99 -10.09 -0.21
N ASP A 50 8.35 -11.00 -0.93
CA ASP A 50 8.69 -11.45 -2.28
C ASP A 50 7.88 -10.77 -3.40
N ARG A 51 7.04 -9.77 -3.08
CA ARG A 51 6.26 -9.02 -4.08
C ARG A 51 6.98 -7.73 -4.49
N PRO A 52 7.69 -7.70 -5.63
CA PRO A 52 8.48 -6.55 -6.06
C PRO A 52 7.64 -5.30 -6.37
N GLU A 53 6.36 -5.47 -6.69
CA GLU A 53 5.44 -4.37 -6.98
C GLU A 53 5.18 -3.51 -5.73
N LEU A 54 5.06 -4.13 -4.56
CA LEU A 54 4.91 -3.42 -3.28
C LEU A 54 6.18 -2.63 -2.94
N VAL A 55 7.35 -3.22 -3.18
CA VAL A 55 8.64 -2.55 -2.97
C VAL A 55 8.81 -1.36 -3.91
N SER A 56 8.46 -1.54 -5.19
CA SER A 56 8.53 -0.48 -6.20
C SER A 56 7.60 0.68 -5.85
N LEU A 57 6.39 0.38 -5.39
CA LEU A 57 5.42 1.40 -4.96
C LEU A 57 5.88 2.10 -3.68
N ASP A 58 6.41 1.39 -2.68
CA ASP A 58 6.96 1.96 -1.43
C ASP A 58 8.09 2.94 -1.72
N ALA A 59 9.01 2.56 -2.62
CA ALA A 59 10.09 3.43 -3.05
C ALA A 59 9.58 4.68 -3.79
N ALA A 60 8.54 4.55 -4.61
CA ALA A 60 7.92 5.69 -5.29
C ALA A 60 7.28 6.65 -4.28
N VAL A 61 6.49 6.13 -3.33
CA VAL A 61 5.87 6.91 -2.25
C VAL A 61 6.92 7.63 -1.41
N GLY A 62 8.01 6.93 -1.03
CA GLY A 62 9.11 7.52 -0.28
C GLY A 62 9.79 8.69 -0.99
N ARG A 63 9.98 8.60 -2.32
CA ARG A 63 10.52 9.72 -3.12
C ARG A 63 9.58 10.91 -3.13
N SER A 64 8.28 10.69 -3.31
CA SER A 64 7.29 11.77 -3.30
C SER A 64 7.20 12.47 -1.93
N LEU A 65 7.26 11.72 -0.83
CA LEU A 65 7.30 12.29 0.52
C LEU A 65 8.60 13.03 0.82
N GLY A 66 9.74 12.49 0.38
CA GLY A 66 11.05 13.12 0.56
C GLY A 66 11.23 14.41 -0.25
N ALA A 67 10.59 14.52 -1.42
CA ALA A 67 10.63 15.71 -2.27
C ALA A 67 9.76 16.87 -1.77
N THR A 68 8.97 16.67 -0.71
CA THR A 68 8.07 17.69 -0.14
C THR A 68 8.67 18.37 1.12
N ARG A 69 9.97 18.18 1.39
CA ARG A 69 10.75 18.89 2.43
C ARG A 69 11.79 19.78 1.80
#